data_AF-A0A3B0LXW8-F1
#
_entry.id   AF-A0A3B0LXW8-F1
#
_cell.length_a   1.000
_cell.length_b   1.000
_cell.length_c   1.000
_cell.angle_alpha   90.00
_cell.angle_beta   90.00
_cell.angle_gamma   90.00
#
_symmetry.space_group_name_H-M   'P 1'
#
loop_
_entity.id
_entity.type
_entity.pdbx_description
1 polymer ?
#
loop_
_entity_poly.entity_id
_entity_poly.type
_entity_poly.pdbx_seq_one_letter_code
_entity_poly.pdbx_strand_id
1 'polypeptide(L)'
;MLKAALKLKNSLILRCGGMQRTTGYDKKGEWLKATYYDEDGSSVSELFQLTTPAQRKVFEQRFLLLYQRAPGLPFQWQTAADILRQKESLRHPNFVIARKKSQFWQIREKIFNYQGKYRLADNLY
;
A
#
# COMPACT_ATOMS: atom_id res chain seq x y z
N MET A 1 9.55 12.83 9.37
CA MET A 1 9.50 11.38 9.09
C MET A 1 10.37 11.00 7.87
N LEU A 2 10.16 11.55 6.67
CA LEU A 2 10.97 11.18 5.48
C LEU A 2 12.49 11.45 5.62
N LYS A 3 12.88 12.60 6.16
CA LYS A 3 14.31 12.95 6.41
C LYS A 3 14.99 11.97 7.39
N ALA A 4 14.24 11.42 8.34
CA ALA A 4 14.77 10.43 9.28
C ALA A 4 14.93 9.07 8.59
N ALA A 5 13.94 8.66 7.79
CA ALA A 5 14.03 7.45 6.99
C ALA A 5 15.23 7.49 6.03
N LEU A 6 15.51 8.63 5.37
CA LEU A 6 16.66 8.78 4.46
C LEU A 6 18.02 8.55 5.15
N LYS A 7 18.10 8.71 6.47
CA LYS A 7 19.34 8.54 7.24
C LYS A 7 19.56 7.10 7.73
N LEU A 8 18.57 6.21 7.59
CA LEU A 8 18.65 4.87 8.13
C LEU A 8 19.35 3.93 7.14
N LYS A 9 20.35 3.19 7.65
CA LYS A 9 20.94 2.08 6.89
C LYS A 9 19.87 1.00 6.69
N ASN A 10 19.74 0.48 5.47
CA ASN A 10 18.74 -0.53 5.08
C ASN A 10 17.28 -0.05 4.99
N SER A 11 17.02 1.24 4.79
CA SER A 11 15.70 1.73 4.41
C SER A 11 15.57 1.87 2.89
N LEU A 12 14.40 1.54 2.37
CA LEU A 12 13.95 1.88 1.03
C LEU A 12 12.88 2.96 1.18
N ILE A 13 13.03 4.05 0.44
CA ILE A 13 12.00 5.07 0.29
C ILE A 13 11.58 5.05 -1.16
N LEU A 14 10.40 4.52 -1.40
CA LEU A 14 9.82 4.38 -2.72
C LEU A 14 8.88 5.57 -2.95
N ARG A 15 9.23 6.39 -3.95
CA ARG A 15 8.39 7.50 -4.41
C ARG A 15 7.31 6.93 -5.33
N CYS A 16 6.14 6.70 -4.76
CA CYS A 16 5.13 5.85 -5.35
C CYS A 16 4.38 6.60 -6.46
N GLY A 17 4.65 6.21 -7.71
CA GLY A 17 3.94 6.69 -8.90
C GLY A 17 2.78 5.79 -9.33
N GLY A 18 2.73 4.57 -8.81
CA GLY A 18 1.64 3.64 -9.13
C GLY A 18 1.47 2.54 -8.10
N MET A 19 0.26 1.99 -8.05
CA MET A 19 -0.07 0.83 -7.24
C MET A 19 -0.89 -0.17 -8.06
N GLN A 20 -0.46 -1.42 -8.04
CA GLN A 20 -1.24 -2.55 -8.54
C GLN A 20 -1.76 -3.38 -7.38
N ARG A 21 -2.97 -3.91 -7.55
CA ARG A 21 -3.57 -4.86 -6.62
C ARG A 21 -3.84 -6.15 -7.38
N THR A 22 -3.46 -7.27 -6.77
CA THR A 22 -3.78 -8.61 -7.26
C THR A 22 -4.42 -9.40 -6.15
N THR A 23 -5.25 -10.37 -6.52
CA THR A 23 -6.01 -11.19 -5.57
C THR A 23 -5.89 -12.63 -5.97
N GLY A 24 -6.11 -13.51 -5.01
CA GLY A 24 -6.13 -14.94 -5.27
C GLY A 24 -6.56 -15.71 -4.04
N TYR A 25 -6.46 -17.02 -4.16
CA TYR A 25 -6.74 -17.97 -3.10
C TYR A 25 -5.54 -18.90 -2.93
N ASP A 26 -5.19 -19.18 -1.69
CA ASP A 26 -4.20 -20.20 -1.33
C ASP A 26 -4.76 -21.13 -0.23
N LYS A 27 -3.91 -22.01 0.33
CA LYS A 27 -4.31 -22.93 1.41
C LYS A 27 -4.81 -22.22 2.68
N LYS A 28 -4.49 -20.94 2.86
CA LYS A 28 -4.91 -20.07 3.97
C LYS A 28 -6.17 -19.27 3.62
N GLY A 29 -6.65 -19.37 2.39
CA GLY A 29 -7.88 -18.78 1.88
C GLY A 29 -7.63 -17.57 0.99
N GLU A 30 -8.54 -16.61 1.02
CA GLU A 30 -8.53 -15.43 0.15
C GLU A 30 -7.43 -14.46 0.56
N TRP A 31 -6.70 -13.92 -0.41
CA TRP A 31 -5.70 -12.89 -0.16
C TRP A 31 -5.74 -11.76 -1.20
N LEU A 32 -5.25 -10.60 -0.78
CA LEU A 32 -4.99 -9.44 -1.62
C LEU A 32 -3.55 -8.98 -1.44
N LYS A 33 -2.84 -8.82 -2.56
CA LYS A 33 -1.49 -8.28 -2.61
C LYS A 33 -1.52 -6.88 -3.22
N ALA A 34 -0.93 -5.92 -2.53
CA ALA A 34 -0.70 -4.58 -3.05
C ALA A 34 0.78 -4.41 -3.37
N THR A 35 1.09 -4.01 -4.61
CA THR A 35 2.45 -3.73 -5.08
C THR A 35 2.54 -2.26 -5.44
N TYR A 36 3.53 -1.57 -4.90
CA TYR A 36 3.83 -0.16 -5.15
C TYR A 36 5.06 -0.07 -6.05
N TYR A 37 5.00 0.83 -7.02
CA TYR A 37 6.07 1.06 -7.99
C TYR A 37 6.52 2.52 -7.92
N ASP A 38 7.83 2.74 -8.04
CA ASP A 38 8.36 4.07 -8.37
C ASP A 38 8.61 4.23 -9.88
N GLU A 39 8.96 5.45 -10.26
CA GLU A 39 9.33 5.82 -11.63
C GLU A 39 10.59 5.11 -12.13
N ASP A 40 11.44 4.64 -11.21
CA ASP A 40 12.73 4.02 -11.51
C ASP A 40 12.63 2.48 -11.63
N GLY A 41 11.42 1.92 -11.58
CA GLY A 41 11.12 0.49 -11.72
C GLY A 41 11.32 -0.33 -10.45
N SER A 42 11.67 0.28 -9.32
CA SER A 42 11.70 -0.41 -8.04
C SER A 42 10.28 -0.68 -7.55
N SER A 43 10.13 -1.80 -6.83
CA SER A 43 8.83 -2.16 -6.26
C SER A 43 8.93 -2.73 -4.86
N VAL A 44 7.87 -2.51 -4.08
CA VAL A 44 7.67 -3.17 -2.79
C VAL A 44 6.23 -3.65 -2.72
N SER A 45 6.01 -4.79 -2.08
CA SER A 45 4.66 -5.33 -1.93
C SER A 45 4.35 -5.75 -0.50
N GLU A 46 3.07 -5.72 -0.18
CA GLU A 46 2.49 -6.31 1.03
C GLU A 46 1.32 -7.22 0.65
N LEU A 47 1.10 -8.25 1.46
CA LEU A 47 0.05 -9.23 1.26
C LEU A 47 -0.83 -9.29 2.50
N PHE A 48 -2.13 -9.26 2.28
CA PHE A 48 -3.15 -9.38 3.30
C PHE A 48 -3.96 -10.64 3.05
N GLN A 49 -4.02 -11.49 4.08
CA GLN A 49 -5.00 -12.56 4.13
C GLN A 49 -6.36 -11.95 4.51
N LEU A 50 -7.45 -12.45 3.95
CA LEU A 50 -8.81 -11.90 4.07
C LEU A 50 -9.82 -12.96 4.54
N THR A 51 -9.34 -14.10 5.03
CA THR A 51 -10.16 -15.25 5.39
C THR A 51 -10.87 -15.07 6.73
N THR A 52 -10.15 -14.65 7.77
CA THR A 52 -10.73 -14.54 9.12
C THR A 52 -11.20 -13.13 9.45
N PRO A 53 -12.19 -12.95 10.35
CA PRO A 53 -12.66 -11.61 10.76
C PRO A 53 -11.53 -10.72 11.30
N ALA A 54 -10.59 -11.30 12.06
CA ALA A 54 -9.43 -10.57 12.58
C ALA A 54 -8.50 -10.09 11.46
N GLN A 55 -8.25 -10.95 10.45
CA GLN A 55 -7.47 -10.59 9.27
C GLN A 55 -8.13 -9.47 8.47
N ARG A 56 -9.44 -9.57 8.23
CA ARG A 56 -10.24 -8.52 7.56
C ARG A 56 -10.16 -7.19 8.30
N LYS A 57 -10.30 -7.18 9.63
CA LYS A 57 -10.17 -5.96 10.45
C LYS A 57 -8.78 -5.34 10.35
N VAL A 58 -7.72 -6.15 10.35
CA VAL A 58 -6.34 -5.67 10.16
C VAL A 58 -6.17 -5.06 8.76
N PHE A 59 -6.74 -5.69 7.73
CA PHE A 59 -6.72 -5.17 6.38
C PHE A 59 -7.46 -3.83 6.27
N GLU A 60 -8.65 -3.71 6.85
CA GLU A 60 -9.41 -2.45 6.88
C GLU A 60 -8.60 -1.31 7.51
N GLN A 61 -8.01 -1.56 8.68
CA GLN A 61 -7.27 -0.56 9.43
C GLN A 61 -5.94 -0.17 8.77
N ARG A 62 -5.20 -1.13 8.20
CA ARG A 62 -3.86 -0.90 7.65
C ARG A 62 -3.84 -0.59 6.15
N PHE A 63 -4.93 -0.87 5.47
CA PHE A 63 -5.10 -0.65 4.04
C PHE A 63 -6.33 0.21 3.80
N LEU A 64 -7.57 -0.32 3.79
CA LEU A 64 -8.72 0.40 3.23
C LEU A 64 -8.91 1.83 3.77
N LEU A 65 -8.89 2.03 5.09
CA LEU A 65 -9.12 3.35 5.69
C LEU A 65 -8.09 4.42 5.26
N LEU A 66 -6.84 4.02 5.00
CA LEU A 66 -5.78 4.94 4.56
C LEU A 66 -5.88 5.26 3.06
N TYR A 67 -6.38 4.30 2.27
CA TYR A 67 -6.38 4.35 0.82
C TYR A 67 -7.66 4.96 0.26
N GLN A 68 -8.73 5.00 1.04
CA GLN A 68 -10.01 5.52 0.60
C GLN A 68 -9.94 7.01 0.24
N ARG A 69 -10.40 7.36 -0.97
CA ARG A 69 -10.49 8.75 -1.44
C ARG A 69 -11.56 9.56 -0.72
N ALA A 70 -12.61 8.90 -0.24
CA ALA A 70 -13.69 9.51 0.55
C ALA A 70 -13.73 8.95 1.98
N PRO A 71 -12.86 9.44 2.90
CA PRO A 71 -12.85 9.00 4.29
C PRO A 71 -14.22 9.23 4.95
N GLY A 72 -14.64 8.30 5.81
CA GLY A 72 -15.88 8.40 6.58
C GLY A 72 -17.11 7.79 5.90
N LEU A 73 -17.06 7.51 4.60
CA LEU A 73 -18.07 6.67 3.95
C LEU A 73 -17.74 5.18 4.12
N PRO A 74 -18.73 4.31 4.33
CA PRO A 74 -18.47 2.87 4.41
C PRO A 74 -17.97 2.37 3.06
N PHE A 75 -16.81 1.70 3.06
CA PHE A 75 -16.33 0.95 1.91
C PHE A 75 -16.94 -0.45 1.97
N GLN A 76 -17.93 -0.74 1.12
CA GLN A 76 -18.60 -2.04 1.12
C GLN A 76 -17.81 -3.05 0.29
N TRP A 77 -17.43 -4.17 0.91
CA TRP A 77 -16.73 -5.26 0.24
C TRP A 77 -17.00 -6.58 0.97
N GLN A 78 -17.05 -7.69 0.22
CA GLN A 78 -17.15 -9.04 0.79
C GLN A 78 -15.98 -9.93 0.38
N THR A 79 -15.45 -9.69 -0.81
CA THR A 79 -14.34 -10.44 -1.40
C THR A 79 -13.21 -9.50 -1.84
N ALA A 80 -12.03 -10.07 -2.07
CA ALA A 80 -10.90 -9.35 -2.62
C ALA A 80 -11.20 -8.77 -4.01
N ALA A 81 -12.03 -9.46 -4.79
CA ALA A 81 -12.45 -9.03 -6.12
C ALA A 81 -13.29 -7.74 -6.09
N ASP A 82 -14.11 -7.54 -5.05
CA ASP A 82 -14.91 -6.30 -4.90
C ASP A 82 -14.02 -5.08 -4.73
N ILE A 83 -12.89 -5.24 -4.03
CA ILE A 83 -11.90 -4.18 -3.82
C ILE A 83 -11.17 -3.84 -5.14
N LEU A 84 -10.90 -4.84 -5.98
CA LEU A 84 -10.32 -4.61 -7.31
C LEU A 84 -11.28 -3.86 -8.24
N ARG A 85 -12.58 -4.19 -8.20
CA ARG A 85 -13.62 -3.50 -8.99
C ARG A 85 -13.74 -2.04 -8.57
N GLN A 86 -13.63 -1.76 -7.27
CA GLN A 86 -13.67 -0.41 -6.70
C GLN A 86 -12.29 0.26 -6.66
N LYS A 87 -11.40 -0.07 -7.61
CA LYS A 87 -10.02 0.44 -7.61
C LYS A 87 -9.93 1.97 -7.65
N GLU A 88 -10.89 2.62 -8.29
CA GLU A 88 -10.99 4.08 -8.45
C GLU A 88 -11.43 4.79 -7.16
N SER A 89 -12.00 4.07 -6.19
CA SER A 89 -12.31 4.65 -4.88
C SER A 89 -11.08 4.70 -3.96
N LEU A 90 -9.96 4.12 -4.39
CA LEU A 90 -8.73 3.97 -3.62
C LEU A 90 -7.56 4.68 -4.32
N ARG A 91 -6.82 5.49 -3.57
CA ARG A 91 -5.60 6.17 -4.04
C ARG A 91 -4.35 5.42 -3.57
N HIS A 92 -3.24 5.61 -4.27
CA HIS A 92 -1.93 5.15 -3.80
C HIS A 92 -1.29 6.19 -2.86
N PRO A 93 -0.36 5.79 -1.98
CA PRO A 93 0.45 6.73 -1.22
C PRO A 93 1.38 7.54 -2.14
N ASN A 94 1.83 8.69 -1.69
CA ASN A 94 2.94 9.45 -2.30
C ASN A 94 4.29 8.78 -2.05
N PHE A 95 4.49 8.25 -0.84
CA PHE A 95 5.72 7.56 -0.47
C PHE A 95 5.43 6.28 0.30
N VAL A 96 6.22 5.26 0.04
CA VAL A 96 6.26 4.03 0.82
C VAL A 96 7.65 3.88 1.43
N ILE A 97 7.70 3.77 2.76
CA ILE A 97 8.94 3.56 3.49
C ILE A 97 8.98 2.09 3.90
N ALA A 98 10.01 1.38 3.44
CA ALA A 98 10.26 0.01 3.80
C ALA A 98 11.65 -0.16 4.44
N ARG A 99 11.82 -1.24 5.19
CA ARG A 99 13.11 -1.63 5.78
C ARG A 99 13.46 -3.02 5.33
N LYS A 100 14.73 -3.24 4.97
CA LYS A 100 15.23 -4.57 4.62
C LYS A 100 15.22 -5.46 5.87
N LYS A 101 14.55 -6.60 5.79
CA LYS A 101 14.55 -7.66 6.80
C LYS A 101 15.05 -8.94 6.13
N SER A 102 16.32 -9.27 6.36
CA SER A 102 17.01 -10.36 5.66
C SER A 102 16.91 -10.18 4.14
N GLN A 103 16.19 -11.06 3.45
CA GLN A 103 16.03 -11.06 1.99
C GLN A 103 14.83 -10.25 1.47
N PHE A 104 13.94 -9.76 2.34
CA PHE A 104 12.70 -9.08 1.91
C PHE A 104 12.58 -7.65 2.44
N TRP A 105 11.79 -6.83 1.74
CA TRP A 105 11.42 -5.48 2.18
C TRP A 105 10.16 -5.54 3.03
N GLN A 106 10.22 -4.99 4.23
CA GLN A 106 9.07 -4.84 5.11
C GLN A 106 8.60 -3.39 5.08
N ILE A 107 7.37 -3.15 4.61
CA ILE A 107 6.74 -1.84 4.65
C ILE A 107 6.54 -1.42 6.11
N ARG A 108 6.95 -0.20 6.44
CA ARG A 108 6.84 0.40 7.77
C ARG A 108 5.86 1.54 7.81
N GLU A 109 5.87 2.37 6.78
CA GLU A 109 5.07 3.58 6.74
C GLU A 109 4.65 3.91 5.31
N LYS A 110 3.49 4.54 5.18
CA LYS A 110 2.89 4.95 3.91
C LYS A 110 2.37 6.37 4.08
N ILE A 111 2.79 7.28 3.20
CA ILE A 111 2.49 8.71 3.29
C ILE A 111 1.59 9.09 2.11
N PHE A 112 0.39 9.63 2.36
CA PHE A 112 -0.61 9.92 1.32
C PHE A 112 -0.82 11.40 0.99
N ASN A 113 -0.56 12.29 1.95
CA ASN A 113 -0.80 13.73 1.84
C ASN A 113 0.51 14.47 2.09
N TYR A 114 1.57 14.13 1.35
CA TYR A 114 2.87 14.74 1.57
C TYR A 114 2.88 16.19 1.04
N GLN A 115 3.09 17.16 1.94
CA GLN A 115 3.17 18.60 1.64
C GLN A 115 4.53 19.16 2.05
N GLY A 116 5.61 18.65 1.45
CA GLY A 116 6.96 19.12 1.78
C GLY A 116 7.86 19.24 0.57
N LYS A 117 9.14 19.55 0.81
CA LYS A 117 10.13 19.89 -0.23
C LYS A 117 10.62 18.76 -1.13
N TYR A 118 10.15 17.53 -0.93
CA TYR A 118 10.62 16.38 -1.70
C TYR A 118 9.64 16.18 -2.86
N ARG A 119 10.16 15.98 -4.08
CA ARG A 119 9.32 15.80 -5.27
C ARG A 119 8.41 14.58 -5.11
N LEU A 120 7.15 14.73 -5.56
CA LEU A 120 6.24 13.60 -5.69
C LEU A 120 6.59 12.80 -6.94
N ALA A 121 5.99 11.61 -7.08
CA ALA A 121 5.94 11.01 -8.39
C ALA A 121 4.96 11.88 -9.18
N ASP A 122 5.46 12.62 -10.18
CA ASP A 122 4.58 13.45 -10.99
C ASP A 122 3.64 12.49 -11.72
N ASN A 123 2.35 12.78 -11.65
CA ASN A 123 1.35 12.04 -12.40
C ASN A 123 1.70 12.28 -13.88
N LEU A 124 2.36 11.32 -14.53
CA LEU A 124 2.47 11.27 -15.99
C LEU A 124 1.06 11.04 -16.54
N TYR A 125 0.27 12.12 -16.57
CA TYR A 125 -0.96 12.28 -17.32
C TYR A 125 -0.99 13.69 -17.90
#